data_AF-R7TDY9-F1
#
_entry.id   AF-R7TDY9-F1
#
_cell.length_a   1.000
_cell.length_b   1.000
_cell.length_c   1.000
_cell.angle_alpha   90.00
_cell.angle_beta   90.00
_cell.angle_gamma   90.00
#
_symmetry.space_group_name_H-M   'P 1'
#
loop_
_entity.id
_entity.type
_entity.pdbx_description
1 polymer ?
#
loop_
_entity_poly.entity_id
_entity_poly.type
_entity_poly.pdbx_seq_one_letter_code
_entity_poly.pdbx_strand_id
1 'polypeptide(L)'
;MIRKLDEFNLRGKFCKLTYYSETQGYADLARFICVKVLLNFIVIANQCQRYPFGPRKFGVNGYSMTSIRSNRLSMEETKYPEEAPPDYDLVMSSPDFDKVPPPPEYEPPTLQGVVGVEWTQKLENPVSQIPRLVYADFLPKCRVEGNHKLRILPVFEDFTTLMSILNDWLMKNPAYQVVRAESIERKVDQTGQWEFDSMLYFQAAFGKTTYIRGIRVWLVPNVDQQPPQQLWYMNVLPKCRMVSMMNHSMYMSRRRHCHHMASMYIPQFENLDATLAKVNEKLAAEALPGSILTVECVDMKYSDFFKPGSFNPDEGHWTEEKADMKIFITMLRMFFVRGQPSPNQEIGFEDFAPACMPMNSRLGKPKFEEYPNLWKRASEWLQTTQGIRVTNLQTVNCRVSLSCFNAEPHLDTKKTYAIVGGESISVNVLRVAYLKKPQETQKICLTSRAFLPVRKGPKDFESMWETVQRINAWLHFTGVKVIGVDTIILGIDPMVKREINPEETRQIVYPSSGQHWLSVIRLYFDGEFVEPPESDLPPACKWTGQEARAVLYL
;
A
#
# COMPACT_ATOMS: atom_id res chain seq x y z
N MET A 1 -24.57 27.72 36.39
CA MET A 1 -23.76 27.80 35.16
C MET A 1 -24.39 28.71 34.11
N ILE A 2 -25.68 28.53 33.76
CA ILE A 2 -26.38 29.38 32.77
C ILE A 2 -26.53 30.86 33.19
N ARG A 3 -26.40 31.19 34.48
CA ARG A 3 -26.42 32.58 34.97
C ARG A 3 -25.08 33.34 34.95
N LYS A 4 -23.98 32.72 34.53
CA LYS A 4 -22.64 33.36 34.47
C LYS A 4 -22.18 33.76 33.07
N LEU A 5 -23.03 33.61 32.05
CA LEU A 5 -22.69 33.91 30.65
C LEU A 5 -23.15 35.30 30.18
N ASP A 6 -23.94 36.03 30.98
CA ASP A 6 -24.44 37.37 30.60
C ASP A 6 -23.47 38.53 30.93
N GLU A 7 -22.32 38.27 31.57
CA GLU A 7 -21.34 39.31 31.92
C GLU A 7 -20.19 39.49 30.92
N PHE A 8 -20.09 38.68 29.86
CA PHE A 8 -19.07 38.85 28.83
C PHE A 8 -19.58 39.66 27.63
N ASN A 9 -19.87 40.94 27.89
CA ASN A 9 -20.11 41.93 26.86
C ASN A 9 -18.96 42.95 26.91
N LEU A 10 -17.89 42.73 26.14
CA LEU A 10 -16.81 43.69 25.97
C LEU A 10 -16.64 44.08 24.50
N ARG A 11 -16.81 45.39 24.31
CA ARG A 11 -16.68 46.21 23.11
C ARG A 11 -15.32 46.03 22.44
N GLY A 12 -15.32 46.28 21.13
CA GLY A 12 -14.23 45.99 20.22
C GLY A 12 -12.85 46.48 20.63
N LYS A 13 -11.86 45.65 20.30
CA LYS A 13 -10.52 46.01 19.84
C LYS A 13 -9.91 44.75 19.23
N PHE A 14 -9.66 44.77 17.93
CA PHE A 14 -8.80 43.79 17.27
C PHE A 14 -7.37 43.99 17.79
N CYS A 15 -6.82 42.99 18.48
CA CYS A 15 -5.40 42.89 18.77
C CYS A 15 -4.87 41.53 18.30
N LYS A 16 -3.71 41.57 17.64
CA LYS A 16 -2.87 40.45 17.19
C LYS A 16 -2.76 39.36 18.26
N LEU A 17 -3.07 38.12 17.90
CA LEU A 17 -2.69 36.92 18.64
C LEU A 17 -1.32 36.46 18.17
N THR A 18 -0.30 36.79 18.97
CA THR A 18 1.03 36.17 18.90
C THR A 18 1.03 34.92 19.78
N TYR A 19 1.71 33.88 19.32
CA TYR A 19 1.90 32.55 19.90
C TYR A 19 1.75 32.42 21.43
N TYR A 20 0.84 31.54 21.85
CA TYR A 20 0.78 30.96 23.20
C TYR A 20 0.78 29.42 23.09
N SER A 21 1.44 28.78 24.06
CA SER A 21 1.88 27.38 24.09
C SER A 21 0.78 26.31 23.98
N GLU A 22 1.17 25.15 23.42
CA GLU A 22 0.35 24.18 22.68
C GLU A 22 -0.51 23.17 23.47
N THR A 23 -0.66 23.23 24.79
CA THR A 23 -1.39 22.18 25.51
C THR A 23 -2.74 22.59 26.12
N GLN A 24 -2.91 23.85 26.55
CA GLN A 24 -4.16 24.28 27.20
C GLN A 24 -5.29 24.62 26.19
N GLY A 25 -4.94 25.18 25.04
CA GLY A 25 -5.92 25.69 24.06
C GLY A 25 -6.75 24.60 23.38
N TYR A 26 -6.20 23.40 23.19
CA TYR A 26 -6.92 22.29 22.55
C TYR A 26 -7.99 21.68 23.48
N ALA A 27 -7.75 21.65 24.80
CA ALA A 27 -8.72 21.14 25.76
C ALA A 27 -9.96 22.05 25.86
N ASP A 28 -9.75 23.36 25.84
CA ASP A 28 -10.84 24.33 25.90
C ASP A 28 -11.61 24.41 24.57
N LEU A 29 -10.94 24.26 23.43
CA LEU A 29 -11.58 24.16 22.12
C LEU A 29 -12.42 22.88 22.00
N ALA A 30 -11.90 21.74 22.47
CA ALA A 30 -12.64 20.47 22.47
C ALA A 30 -13.88 20.51 23.39
N ARG A 31 -13.78 21.15 24.56
CA ARG A 31 -14.91 21.38 25.46
C ARG A 31 -15.96 22.29 24.83
N PHE A 32 -15.54 23.35 24.15
CA PHE A 32 -16.45 24.27 23.47
C PHE A 32 -17.21 23.59 22.32
N ILE A 33 -16.52 22.77 21.51
CA ILE A 33 -17.14 22.00 20.43
C ILE A 33 -18.13 20.97 21.00
N CYS A 34 -17.77 20.24 22.05
CA CYS A 34 -18.67 19.26 22.68
C CYS A 34 -19.95 19.91 23.21
N VAL A 35 -19.85 21.06 23.88
CA VAL A 35 -21.03 21.78 24.41
C VAL A 35 -21.94 22.26 23.27
N LYS A 36 -21.36 22.75 22.17
CA LYS A 36 -22.13 23.25 21.01
C LYS A 36 -22.87 22.11 20.28
N VAL A 37 -22.24 20.94 20.15
CA VAL A 37 -22.87 19.73 19.57
C VAL A 37 -23.99 19.23 20.48
N LEU A 38 -23.77 19.18 21.79
CA LEU A 38 -24.78 18.75 22.76
C LEU A 38 -26.01 19.69 22.74
N LEU A 39 -25.79 21.00 22.67
CA LEU A 39 -26.86 22.00 22.59
C LEU A 39 -27.67 21.86 21.29
N ASN A 40 -27.01 21.62 20.15
CA ASN A 40 -27.72 21.37 18.89
C ASN A 40 -28.57 20.09 18.93
N PHE A 41 -28.08 19.02 19.58
CA PHE A 41 -28.87 17.80 19.78
C PHE A 41 -30.10 18.04 20.66
N ILE A 42 -29.97 18.84 21.72
CA ILE A 42 -31.08 19.20 22.61
C ILE A 42 -32.12 20.07 21.87
N VAL A 43 -31.70 20.96 20.99
CA VAL A 43 -32.61 21.78 20.17
C VAL A 43 -33.38 20.92 19.17
N ILE A 44 -32.70 19.98 18.49
CA ILE A 44 -33.34 19.07 17.53
C ILE A 44 -34.32 18.11 18.25
N ALA A 45 -33.93 17.56 19.40
CA ALA A 45 -34.80 16.69 20.19
C ALA A 45 -36.06 17.41 20.69
N ASN A 46 -35.95 18.68 21.08
CA ASN A 46 -37.09 19.51 21.49
C ASN A 46 -37.98 19.94 20.32
N GLN A 47 -37.44 20.08 19.11
CA GLN A 47 -38.24 20.35 17.91
C GLN A 47 -39.03 19.11 17.46
N CYS A 48 -38.47 17.91 17.64
CA CYS A 48 -39.15 16.66 17.30
C CYS A 48 -40.30 16.28 18.25
N GLN A 49 -40.35 16.82 19.48
CA GLN A 49 -41.44 16.55 20.42
C GLN A 49 -42.71 17.42 20.23
N ARG A 50 -42.69 18.41 19.32
CA ARG A 50 -43.79 19.38 19.18
C ARG A 50 -44.79 19.13 18.05
N TYR A 51 -44.77 17.97 17.39
CA TYR A 51 -45.77 17.63 16.37
C TYR A 51 -46.49 16.31 16.69
N PRO A 52 -47.73 16.35 17.21
CA PRO A 52 -48.58 15.17 17.21
C PRO A 52 -49.09 14.93 15.79
N PHE A 53 -48.80 13.75 15.24
CA PHE A 53 -49.40 13.25 14.01
C PHE A 53 -50.89 13.01 14.21
N GLY A 54 -51.73 13.80 13.54
CA GLY A 54 -53.16 13.54 13.35
C GLY A 54 -53.47 13.45 11.85
N PRO A 55 -54.34 12.53 11.40
CA PRO A 55 -54.61 12.34 9.98
C PRO A 55 -55.55 13.44 9.48
N ARG A 56 -55.11 14.28 8.53
CA ARG A 56 -56.00 15.21 7.81
C ARG A 56 -56.20 14.75 6.37
N LYS A 57 -57.47 14.54 6.02
CA LYS A 57 -57.98 14.37 4.67
C LYS A 57 -57.74 15.65 3.87
N PHE A 58 -57.17 15.53 2.68
CA PHE A 58 -57.04 16.64 1.74
C PHE A 58 -58.35 16.84 0.97
N GLY A 59 -59.01 17.96 1.24
CA GLY A 59 -60.01 18.56 0.36
C GLY A 59 -59.30 19.39 -0.71
N VAL A 60 -59.65 19.13 -1.96
CA VAL A 60 -59.22 19.89 -3.14
C VAL A 60 -59.91 21.25 -3.10
N ASN A 61 -59.15 22.34 -3.10
CA ASN A 61 -59.64 23.62 -3.60
C ASN A 61 -58.49 24.38 -4.24
N GLY A 62 -58.74 24.81 -5.48
CA GLY A 62 -57.78 25.41 -6.37
C GLY A 62 -57.39 26.82 -5.97
N TYR A 63 -56.12 27.11 -6.17
CA TYR A 63 -55.63 28.47 -6.38
C TYR A 63 -54.68 28.48 -7.57
N SER A 64 -55.07 29.28 -8.55
CA SER A 64 -54.31 29.66 -9.73
C SER A 64 -53.03 30.38 -9.32
N MET A 65 -51.87 29.78 -9.64
CA MET A 65 -50.57 30.44 -9.57
C MET A 65 -50.18 30.92 -10.97
N THR A 66 -50.17 32.25 -11.12
CA THR A 66 -49.52 32.98 -12.20
C THR A 66 -48.07 32.54 -12.37
N SER A 67 -47.68 32.26 -13.61
CA SER A 67 -46.38 31.72 -13.98
C SER A 67 -45.26 32.74 -13.74
N ILE A 68 -44.28 32.36 -12.92
CA ILE A 68 -42.95 32.97 -12.96
C ILE A 68 -42.18 32.25 -14.06
N ARG A 69 -41.99 32.94 -15.20
CA ARG A 69 -41.07 32.53 -16.26
C ARG A 69 -39.65 32.54 -15.68
N SER A 70 -39.12 31.37 -15.36
CA SER A 70 -37.69 31.18 -15.16
C SER A 70 -37.00 31.28 -16.52
N ASN A 71 -36.09 32.24 -16.68
CA ASN A 71 -35.18 32.31 -17.82
C ASN A 71 -34.36 31.02 -17.87
N ARG A 72 -34.75 30.13 -18.79
CA ARG A 72 -34.00 28.95 -19.18
C ARG A 72 -32.85 29.44 -20.05
N LEU A 73 -31.74 29.83 -19.42
CA LEU A 73 -30.47 29.92 -20.10
C LEU A 73 -30.15 28.50 -20.59
N SER A 74 -30.18 28.30 -21.90
CA SER A 74 -29.63 27.13 -22.55
C SER A 74 -28.15 27.08 -22.21
N MET A 75 -27.78 26.29 -21.20
CA MET A 75 -26.40 25.81 -21.11
C MET A 75 -26.20 24.98 -22.37
N GLU A 76 -25.42 25.50 -23.31
CA GLU A 76 -24.79 24.68 -24.33
C GLU A 76 -24.10 23.54 -23.60
N GLU A 77 -24.49 22.30 -23.91
CA GLU A 77 -23.73 21.12 -23.51
C GLU A 77 -22.31 21.33 -24.01
N THR A 78 -21.39 21.62 -23.09
CA THR A 78 -19.96 21.55 -23.36
C THR A 78 -19.69 20.09 -23.72
N LYS A 79 -19.68 19.80 -25.02
CA LYS A 79 -19.15 18.55 -25.56
C LYS A 79 -17.69 18.50 -25.13
N TYR A 80 -17.41 17.76 -24.07
CA TYR A 80 -16.05 17.31 -23.80
C TYR A 80 -15.57 16.65 -25.09
N PRO A 81 -14.36 16.99 -25.60
CA PRO A 81 -13.83 16.29 -26.76
C PRO A 81 -13.85 14.79 -26.43
N GLU A 82 -14.54 14.01 -27.27
CA GLU A 82 -14.47 12.55 -27.28
C GLU A 82 -13.09 12.13 -27.78
N GLU A 83 -12.03 12.61 -27.14
CA GLU A 83 -10.75 11.93 -27.24
C GLU A 83 -10.97 10.57 -26.62
N ALA A 84 -10.98 9.54 -27.49
CA ALA A 84 -11.01 8.17 -27.05
C ALA A 84 -9.94 8.02 -25.95
N PRO A 85 -10.26 7.40 -24.81
CA PRO A 85 -9.28 7.20 -23.76
C PRO A 85 -8.04 6.57 -24.40
N PRO A 86 -6.82 7.02 -24.04
CA PRO A 86 -5.60 6.52 -24.65
C PRO A 86 -5.64 4.99 -24.62
N ASP A 87 -5.29 4.36 -25.74
CA ASP A 87 -5.31 2.92 -25.87
C ASP A 87 -4.26 2.32 -24.95
N TYR A 88 -4.68 1.95 -23.74
CA TYR A 88 -3.81 1.39 -22.71
C TYR A 88 -3.34 -0.03 -23.06
N ASP A 89 -3.80 -0.64 -24.17
CA ASP A 89 -3.21 -1.88 -24.70
C ASP A 89 -1.71 -1.66 -25.07
N LEU A 90 -1.26 -0.40 -25.27
CA LEU A 90 0.13 -0.03 -25.57
C LEU A 90 1.13 -0.13 -24.39
N VAL A 91 0.67 -0.12 -23.13
CA VAL A 91 1.58 -0.10 -21.94
C VAL A 91 2.06 -1.50 -21.54
N MET A 92 2.07 -2.40 -22.51
CA MET A 92 2.87 -3.64 -22.52
C MET A 92 4.25 -3.42 -23.17
N SER A 93 4.61 -2.17 -23.51
CA SER A 93 5.90 -1.87 -24.14
C SER A 93 7.04 -2.11 -23.15
N SER A 94 7.82 -3.17 -23.40
CA SER A 94 9.17 -3.25 -22.84
C SER A 94 9.90 -1.96 -23.23
N PRO A 95 10.61 -1.29 -22.31
CA PRO A 95 11.43 -0.14 -22.67
C PRO A 95 12.41 -0.57 -23.78
N ASP A 96 12.69 0.32 -24.73
CA ASP A 96 13.63 0.08 -25.82
C ASP A 96 15.03 -0.21 -25.23
N PHE A 97 15.41 -1.49 -25.26
CA PHE A 97 16.59 -2.02 -24.58
C PHE A 97 17.89 -1.39 -25.05
N ASP A 98 17.93 -0.92 -26.30
CA ASP A 98 19.13 -0.34 -26.93
C ASP A 98 19.26 1.17 -26.65
N LYS A 99 18.23 1.80 -26.08
CA LYS A 99 18.19 3.24 -25.81
C LYS A 99 18.33 3.61 -24.34
N VAL A 100 18.64 2.65 -23.47
CA VAL A 100 18.84 2.92 -22.05
C VAL A 100 20.15 3.70 -21.89
N PRO A 101 20.11 4.97 -21.44
CA PRO A 101 21.34 5.72 -21.24
C PRO A 101 22.22 5.04 -20.19
N PRO A 102 23.55 5.19 -20.27
CA PRO A 102 24.43 4.72 -19.21
C PRO A 102 23.97 5.34 -17.88
N PRO A 103 24.00 4.57 -16.78
CA PRO A 103 23.60 5.08 -15.48
C PRO A 103 24.44 6.31 -15.14
N PRO A 104 23.82 7.40 -14.63
CA PRO A 104 24.59 8.54 -14.16
C PRO A 104 25.56 8.14 -13.04
N GLU A 105 26.52 9.00 -12.73
CA GLU A 105 27.45 8.75 -11.64
C GLU A 105 26.70 8.90 -10.29
N TYR A 106 26.50 7.80 -9.58
CA TYR A 106 25.81 7.76 -8.28
C TYR A 106 26.82 7.52 -7.16
N GLU A 107 26.60 8.17 -6.00
CA GLU A 107 27.02 7.57 -4.74
C GLU A 107 26.42 6.16 -4.70
N PRO A 108 27.24 5.11 -4.55
CA PRO A 108 26.74 3.74 -4.55
C PRO A 108 25.65 3.65 -3.47
N PRO A 109 24.50 3.01 -3.76
CA PRO A 109 23.49 2.79 -2.73
C PRO A 109 24.22 2.19 -1.54
N THR A 110 24.08 2.83 -0.39
CA THR A 110 24.73 2.34 0.81
C THR A 110 24.23 0.93 1.02
N LEU A 111 25.16 -0.02 1.04
CA LEU A 111 24.92 -1.41 1.37
C LEU A 111 24.48 -1.49 2.84
N GLN A 112 23.25 -1.05 3.14
CA GLN A 112 22.68 -1.08 4.47
C GLN A 112 22.18 -2.50 4.70
N GLY A 113 23.11 -3.40 4.98
CA GLY A 113 22.90 -4.80 4.60
C GLY A 113 24.15 -5.64 4.72
N VAL A 114 25.26 -5.05 4.30
CA VAL A 114 26.55 -5.72 4.32
C VAL A 114 27.33 -5.04 5.41
N VAL A 115 27.65 -5.81 6.44
CA VAL A 115 28.62 -5.40 7.45
C VAL A 115 29.79 -4.79 6.69
N GLY A 116 30.09 -3.51 6.96
CA GLY A 116 31.15 -2.81 6.24
C GLY A 116 32.38 -3.69 6.15
N VAL A 117 33.05 -3.68 5.00
CA VAL A 117 34.21 -4.52 4.67
C VAL A 117 35.30 -4.50 5.77
N GLU A 118 35.27 -3.50 6.66
CA GLU A 118 36.07 -3.44 7.89
C GLU A 118 35.88 -4.62 8.87
N TRP A 119 34.70 -5.24 8.98
CA TRP A 119 34.55 -6.47 9.80
C TRP A 119 35.17 -7.70 9.13
N THR A 120 35.10 -7.78 7.80
CA THR A 120 35.70 -8.90 7.04
C THR A 120 37.23 -8.91 7.07
N GLN A 121 37.90 -7.78 7.36
CA GLN A 121 39.36 -7.72 7.41
C GLN A 121 40.00 -8.38 8.64
N LYS A 122 39.23 -8.71 9.68
CA LYS A 122 39.77 -9.31 10.93
C LYS A 122 39.48 -10.81 11.10
N LEU A 123 38.89 -11.48 10.11
CA LEU A 123 38.32 -12.82 10.32
C LEU A 123 38.98 -13.85 9.37
N GLU A 124 39.53 -14.90 9.97
CA GLU A 124 40.38 -15.91 9.32
C GLU A 124 39.65 -16.83 8.31
N ASN A 125 38.33 -16.70 8.16
CA ASN A 125 37.53 -17.44 7.18
C ASN A 125 36.37 -16.58 6.61
N PRO A 126 36.53 -15.95 5.43
CA PRO A 126 35.56 -14.99 4.91
C PRO A 126 34.25 -15.62 4.38
N VAL A 127 34.26 -16.92 4.01
CA VAL A 127 33.10 -17.57 3.36
C VAL A 127 32.02 -18.00 4.37
N SER A 128 32.39 -18.33 5.61
CA SER A 128 31.44 -18.82 6.64
C SER A 128 30.64 -17.72 7.33
N GLN A 129 30.86 -16.44 6.99
CA GLN A 129 30.29 -15.29 7.71
C GLN A 129 29.51 -14.30 6.82
N ILE A 130 29.34 -14.59 5.53
CA ILE A 130 28.45 -13.77 4.69
C ILE A 130 27.01 -13.96 5.19
N PRO A 131 26.25 -12.87 5.44
CA PRO A 131 24.86 -13.00 5.86
C PRO A 131 24.07 -13.85 4.87
N ARG A 132 23.20 -14.73 5.39
CA ARG A 132 22.36 -15.62 4.56
C ARG A 132 21.36 -14.86 3.71
N LEU A 133 20.95 -13.68 4.18
CA LEU A 133 20.01 -12.80 3.51
C LEU A 133 20.47 -11.35 3.65
N VAL A 134 20.60 -10.65 2.53
CA VAL A 134 20.93 -9.22 2.46
C VAL A 134 19.83 -8.53 1.65
N TYR A 135 19.67 -7.22 1.82
CA TYR A 135 18.83 -6.42 0.95
C TYR A 135 19.58 -5.19 0.44
N ALA A 136 19.13 -4.63 -0.67
CA ALA A 136 19.56 -3.34 -1.18
C ALA A 136 18.35 -2.57 -1.73
N ASP A 137 18.21 -1.32 -1.30
CA ASP A 137 17.13 -0.42 -1.70
C ASP A 137 17.65 0.62 -2.71
N PHE A 138 16.94 0.73 -3.83
CA PHE A 138 17.19 1.67 -4.91
C PHE A 138 16.01 2.63 -4.99
N LEU A 139 16.16 3.80 -4.35
CA LEU A 139 15.13 4.83 -4.29
C LEU A 139 15.45 5.95 -5.28
N PRO A 140 14.44 6.55 -5.93
CA PRO A 140 14.68 7.57 -6.96
C PRO A 140 15.16 8.87 -6.33
N LYS A 141 16.21 9.47 -6.88
CA LYS A 141 16.67 10.79 -6.45
C LYS A 141 15.71 11.88 -6.89
N CYS A 142 15.56 12.89 -6.03
CA CYS A 142 14.85 14.12 -6.37
C CYS A 142 15.69 14.93 -7.37
N ARG A 143 15.20 15.07 -8.61
CA ARG A 143 15.85 15.86 -9.67
C ARG A 143 15.51 17.34 -9.56
N VAL A 144 14.28 17.64 -9.16
CA VAL A 144 13.77 19.00 -8.97
C VAL A 144 13.02 19.04 -7.66
N GLU A 145 13.49 19.86 -6.72
CA GLU A 145 12.80 20.04 -5.44
C GLU A 145 11.41 20.65 -5.63
N GLY A 146 10.47 20.23 -4.79
CA GLY A 146 9.12 20.78 -4.78
C GLY A 146 9.06 22.16 -4.15
N ASN A 147 7.94 22.86 -4.35
CA ASN A 147 7.62 24.07 -3.62
C ASN A 147 6.15 24.06 -3.21
N HIS A 148 5.90 23.76 -1.94
CA HIS A 148 4.55 23.67 -1.38
C HIS A 148 3.78 25.00 -1.48
N LYS A 149 4.44 26.14 -1.27
CA LYS A 149 3.79 27.47 -1.35
C LYS A 149 3.25 27.73 -2.77
N LEU A 150 3.96 27.21 -3.77
CA LEU A 150 3.62 27.35 -5.19
C LEU A 150 2.87 26.14 -5.75
N ARG A 151 2.58 25.11 -4.92
CA ARG A 151 1.98 23.83 -5.34
C ARG A 151 2.79 23.12 -6.44
N ILE A 152 4.09 23.36 -6.49
CA ILE A 152 5.02 22.67 -7.40
C ILE A 152 5.42 21.36 -6.72
N LEU A 153 5.28 20.25 -7.45
CA LEU A 153 5.65 18.93 -6.94
C LEU A 153 7.13 18.65 -7.20
N PRO A 154 7.80 17.95 -6.26
CA PRO A 154 9.13 17.44 -6.53
C PRO A 154 9.08 16.43 -7.70
N VAL A 155 10.09 16.46 -8.55
CA VAL A 155 10.25 15.52 -9.67
C VAL A 155 11.37 14.55 -9.34
N PHE A 156 11.11 13.26 -9.51
CA PHE A 156 12.04 12.20 -9.19
C PHE A 156 12.52 11.46 -10.43
N GLU A 157 13.59 10.69 -10.28
CA GLU A 157 14.01 9.69 -11.25
C GLU A 157 12.90 8.66 -11.51
N ASP A 158 12.88 8.13 -12.73
CA ASP A 158 11.95 7.08 -13.13
C ASP A 158 12.48 5.68 -12.78
N PHE A 159 11.60 4.69 -12.92
CA PHE A 159 11.91 3.31 -12.59
C PHE A 159 12.98 2.69 -13.53
N THR A 160 13.09 3.16 -14.76
CA THR A 160 14.13 2.75 -15.72
C THR A 160 15.51 3.19 -15.27
N THR A 161 15.63 4.42 -14.79
CA THR A 161 16.87 4.95 -14.19
C THR A 161 17.29 4.07 -13.02
N LEU A 162 16.37 3.70 -12.13
CA LEU A 162 16.64 2.81 -10.99
C LEU A 162 17.14 1.44 -11.43
N MET A 163 16.58 0.87 -12.50
CA MET A 163 17.01 -0.42 -13.04
C MET A 163 18.47 -0.37 -13.54
N SER A 164 18.88 0.72 -14.18
CA SER A 164 20.27 0.92 -14.58
C SER A 164 21.22 0.98 -13.38
N ILE A 165 20.85 1.73 -12.33
CA ILE A 165 21.63 1.82 -11.08
C ILE A 165 21.77 0.44 -10.42
N LEU A 166 20.68 -0.31 -10.36
CA LEU A 166 20.64 -1.65 -9.80
C LEU A 166 21.61 -2.59 -10.52
N ASN A 167 21.60 -2.60 -11.85
CA ASN A 167 22.49 -3.45 -12.64
C ASN A 167 23.96 -3.08 -12.45
N ASP A 168 24.27 -1.78 -12.42
CA ASP A 168 25.62 -1.30 -12.14
C ASP A 168 26.11 -1.74 -10.77
N TRP A 169 25.22 -1.70 -9.78
CA TRP A 169 25.53 -2.16 -8.44
C TRP A 169 25.77 -3.67 -8.41
N LEU A 170 24.94 -4.48 -9.08
CA LEU A 170 25.10 -5.94 -9.16
C LEU A 170 26.44 -6.33 -9.82
N MET A 171 26.84 -5.63 -10.88
CA MET A 171 28.14 -5.84 -11.54
C MET A 171 29.32 -5.59 -10.60
N LYS A 172 29.20 -4.62 -9.69
CA LYS A 172 30.23 -4.28 -8.69
C LYS A 172 30.19 -5.21 -7.46
N ASN A 173 29.14 -6.01 -7.29
CA ASN A 173 28.91 -6.88 -6.14
C ASN A 173 28.68 -8.35 -6.55
N PRO A 174 29.63 -8.99 -7.27
CA PRO A 174 29.47 -10.35 -7.82
C PRO A 174 29.33 -11.45 -6.75
N ALA A 175 29.66 -11.15 -5.49
CA ALA A 175 29.54 -12.06 -4.36
C ALA A 175 28.09 -12.37 -3.97
N TYR A 176 27.11 -11.65 -4.55
CA TYR A 176 25.69 -11.82 -4.25
C TYR A 176 24.88 -12.21 -5.47
N GLN A 177 23.80 -12.94 -5.23
CA GLN A 177 22.78 -13.28 -6.22
C GLN A 177 21.42 -12.76 -5.73
N VAL A 178 20.67 -12.14 -6.63
CA VAL A 178 19.30 -11.70 -6.38
C VAL A 178 18.36 -12.90 -6.41
N VAL A 179 17.64 -13.09 -5.31
CA VAL A 179 16.58 -14.11 -5.19
C VAL A 179 15.19 -13.52 -5.37
N ARG A 180 15.04 -12.22 -5.13
CA ARG A 180 13.77 -11.50 -5.32
C ARG A 180 14.03 -10.03 -5.58
N ALA A 181 13.22 -9.43 -6.44
CA ALA A 181 13.05 -7.99 -6.53
C ALA A 181 11.60 -7.63 -6.20
N GLU A 182 11.38 -6.53 -5.49
CA GLU A 182 10.05 -6.01 -5.19
C GLU A 182 10.00 -4.48 -5.30
N SER A 183 8.83 -3.95 -5.64
CA SER A 183 8.58 -2.51 -5.58
C SER A 183 8.31 -2.09 -4.15
N ILE A 184 9.06 -1.11 -3.64
CA ILE A 184 8.84 -0.53 -2.31
C ILE A 184 8.35 0.91 -2.43
N GLU A 185 7.50 1.32 -1.49
CA GLU A 185 7.00 2.69 -1.40
C GLU A 185 7.53 3.38 -0.16
N ARG A 186 7.95 4.63 -0.32
CA ARG A 186 8.42 5.48 0.78
C ARG A 186 7.71 6.82 0.72
N LYS A 187 7.31 7.30 1.89
CA LYS A 187 6.82 8.67 2.02
C LYS A 187 8.02 9.62 1.98
N VAL A 188 7.92 10.67 1.19
CA VAL A 188 8.88 11.78 1.21
C VAL A 188 8.26 12.99 1.92
N ASP A 189 9.11 13.84 2.47
CA ASP A 189 8.70 15.13 2.96
C ASP A 189 8.47 16.14 1.81
N GLN A 190 8.29 17.41 2.17
CA GLN A 190 8.00 18.45 1.20
C GLN A 190 9.21 18.89 0.37
N THR A 191 10.43 18.65 0.86
CA THR A 191 11.67 18.94 0.13
C THR A 191 12.10 17.76 -0.73
N GLY A 192 11.34 16.67 -0.72
CA GLY A 192 11.67 15.44 -1.43
C GLY A 192 12.71 14.60 -0.71
N GLN A 193 12.98 14.88 0.57
CA GLN A 193 13.84 14.08 1.42
C GLN A 193 13.04 12.93 2.04
N TRP A 194 13.73 11.84 2.37
CA TRP A 194 13.13 10.68 3.02
C TRP A 194 14.06 10.14 4.10
N GLU A 195 13.45 9.47 5.08
CA GLU A 195 14.18 8.71 6.08
C GLU A 195 14.44 7.31 5.53
N PHE A 196 15.71 6.99 5.28
CA PHE A 196 16.10 5.78 4.55
C PHE A 196 15.70 4.49 5.28
N ASP A 197 15.83 4.49 6.61
CA ASP A 197 15.92 3.26 7.39
C ASP A 197 14.74 3.04 8.35
N SER A 198 13.82 4.01 8.44
CA SER A 198 12.68 3.93 9.34
C SER A 198 11.65 2.92 8.85
N MET A 199 11.27 2.02 9.75
CA MET A 199 10.19 1.05 9.52
C MET A 199 8.81 1.65 9.81
N LEU A 200 8.73 2.83 10.43
CA LEU A 200 7.49 3.50 10.80
C LEU A 200 7.30 4.78 9.99
N TYR A 201 6.17 4.92 9.30
CA TYR A 201 5.80 6.20 8.69
C TYR A 201 4.42 6.68 9.12
N PHE A 202 4.24 7.99 9.14
CA PHE A 202 2.97 8.64 9.45
C PHE A 202 2.31 9.22 8.20
N GLN A 203 1.10 8.79 7.90
CA GLN A 203 0.24 9.39 6.89
C GLN A 203 -0.64 10.45 7.53
N ALA A 204 -0.37 11.73 7.23
CA ALA A 204 -1.07 12.87 7.83
C ALA A 204 -2.56 12.89 7.49
N ALA A 205 -3.43 13.34 8.41
CA ALA A 205 -4.89 13.43 8.19
C ALA A 205 -5.31 14.46 7.12
N PHE A 206 -4.47 15.47 6.91
CA PHE A 206 -4.72 16.60 6.02
C PHE A 206 -3.48 16.92 5.21
N GLY A 207 -3.68 17.67 4.12
CA GLY A 207 -2.61 18.12 3.24
C GLY A 207 -2.33 17.14 2.10
N LYS A 208 -1.17 17.36 1.48
CA LYS A 208 -0.66 16.56 0.39
C LYS A 208 0.49 15.69 0.90
N THR A 209 0.40 14.39 0.65
CA THR A 209 1.50 13.46 0.93
C THR A 209 2.10 13.02 -0.39
N THR A 210 3.43 13.07 -0.51
CA THR A 210 4.14 12.56 -1.67
C THR A 210 4.77 11.22 -1.30
N TYR A 211 4.70 10.27 -2.21
CA TYR A 211 5.33 8.98 -2.11
C TYR A 211 6.27 8.80 -3.28
N ILE A 212 7.41 8.16 -3.03
CA ILE A 212 8.33 7.66 -4.05
C ILE A 212 8.27 6.14 -4.09
N ARG A 213 8.58 5.59 -5.25
CA ARG A 213 8.66 4.15 -5.46
C ARG A 213 10.06 3.78 -5.90
N GLY A 214 10.63 2.82 -5.17
CA GLY A 214 11.93 2.25 -5.48
C GLY A 214 11.87 0.76 -5.76
N ILE A 215 13.06 0.18 -5.93
CA ILE A 215 13.29 -1.25 -6.07
C ILE A 215 14.01 -1.73 -4.82
N ARG A 216 13.50 -2.76 -4.17
CA ARG A 216 14.25 -3.54 -3.18
C ARG A 216 14.65 -4.86 -3.79
N VAL A 217 15.92 -5.21 -3.72
CA VAL A 217 16.39 -6.55 -4.06
C VAL A 217 16.78 -7.29 -2.79
N TRP A 218 16.40 -8.55 -2.72
CA TRP A 218 16.82 -9.50 -1.71
C TRP A 218 17.89 -10.40 -2.29
N LEU A 219 18.97 -10.55 -1.55
CA LEU A 219 20.25 -11.09 -2.01
C LEU A 219 20.67 -12.24 -1.11
N VAL A 220 21.29 -13.26 -1.72
CA VAL A 220 21.96 -14.36 -1.01
C VAL A 220 23.40 -14.47 -1.50
N PRO A 221 24.31 -15.11 -0.74
CA PRO A 221 25.67 -15.35 -1.21
C PRO A 221 25.67 -16.15 -2.53
N ASN A 222 26.46 -15.70 -3.49
CA ASN A 222 26.65 -16.38 -4.77
C ASN A 222 27.66 -17.53 -4.63
N VAL A 223 27.22 -18.61 -3.97
CA VAL A 223 28.07 -19.79 -3.67
C VAL A 223 28.54 -20.48 -4.96
N ASP A 224 27.70 -20.48 -6.00
CA ASP A 224 27.96 -21.15 -7.27
C ASP A 224 28.82 -20.30 -8.23
N GLN A 225 29.29 -19.13 -7.80
CA GLN A 225 30.11 -18.20 -8.58
C GLN A 225 29.51 -17.89 -9.97
N GLN A 226 28.18 -17.80 -10.02
CA GLN A 226 27.48 -17.44 -11.25
C GLN A 226 27.89 -16.03 -11.70
N PRO A 227 27.86 -15.73 -13.00
CA PRO A 227 28.09 -14.37 -13.46
C PRO A 227 27.09 -13.40 -12.80
N PRO A 228 27.49 -12.13 -12.57
CA PRO A 228 26.58 -11.13 -12.03
C PRO A 228 25.28 -11.07 -12.82
N GLN A 229 24.15 -11.07 -12.10
CA GLN A 229 22.85 -10.98 -12.74
C GLN A 229 22.64 -9.58 -13.30
N GLN A 230 22.14 -9.52 -14.53
CA GLN A 230 21.56 -8.31 -15.08
C GLN A 230 20.04 -8.44 -15.03
N LEU A 231 19.38 -7.59 -14.25
CA LEU A 231 17.95 -7.57 -14.09
C LEU A 231 17.28 -6.61 -15.08
N TRP A 232 16.02 -6.90 -15.37
CA TRP A 232 15.13 -6.00 -16.08
C TRP A 232 13.71 -6.14 -15.55
N TYR A 233 12.80 -5.31 -16.04
CA TYR A 233 11.39 -5.37 -15.69
C TYR A 233 10.46 -5.10 -16.86
N MET A 234 9.21 -5.52 -16.72
CA MET A 234 8.10 -5.03 -17.52
C MET A 234 6.85 -4.85 -16.68
N ASN A 235 6.07 -3.83 -17.01
CA ASN A 235 4.76 -3.59 -16.41
C ASN A 235 3.66 -4.14 -17.33
N VAL A 236 2.58 -4.62 -16.71
CA VAL A 236 1.38 -5.06 -17.39
C VAL A 236 0.19 -4.41 -16.72
N LEU A 237 -0.50 -3.55 -17.46
CA LEU A 237 -1.68 -2.86 -16.97
C LEU A 237 -2.95 -3.66 -17.32
N PRO A 238 -3.94 -3.71 -16.41
CA PRO A 238 -5.25 -4.22 -16.77
C PRO A 238 -5.92 -3.26 -17.77
N LYS A 239 -6.59 -3.80 -18.79
CA LYS A 239 -7.35 -2.99 -19.75
C LYS A 239 -8.42 -2.17 -19.07
N CYS A 240 -8.42 -0.87 -19.37
CA CYS A 240 -9.38 0.10 -18.87
C CYS A 240 -10.52 0.29 -19.87
N ARG A 241 -11.75 0.37 -19.37
CA ARG A 241 -12.93 0.83 -20.12
C ARG A 241 -13.68 1.87 -19.31
N MET A 242 -14.12 2.94 -19.96
CA MET A 242 -14.95 3.95 -19.32
C MET A 242 -16.40 3.46 -19.25
N VAL A 243 -16.97 3.38 -18.06
CA VAL A 243 -18.38 2.99 -17.87
C VAL A 243 -19.18 4.12 -17.27
N SER A 244 -20.42 4.30 -17.74
CA SER A 244 -21.32 5.30 -17.19
C SER A 244 -21.58 5.02 -15.71
N MET A 245 -21.41 6.04 -14.87
CA MET A 245 -21.68 5.94 -13.43
C MET A 245 -23.13 5.59 -13.11
N MET A 246 -24.07 5.82 -14.04
CA MET A 246 -25.48 5.48 -13.83
C MET A 246 -25.69 3.98 -13.60
N ASN A 247 -24.80 3.14 -14.12
CA ASN A 247 -24.87 1.68 -13.98
C ASN A 247 -24.25 1.18 -12.66
N HIS A 248 -23.55 2.04 -11.90
CA HIS A 248 -22.87 1.61 -10.69
C HIS A 248 -23.77 1.80 -9.45
N SER A 249 -24.32 0.70 -8.95
CA SER A 249 -25.26 0.66 -7.82
C SER A 249 -24.75 1.39 -6.55
N MET A 250 -23.44 1.39 -6.31
CA MET A 250 -22.78 2.10 -5.20
C MET A 250 -23.07 3.61 -5.15
N TYR A 251 -23.42 4.24 -6.28
CA TYR A 251 -23.64 5.69 -6.32
C TYR A 251 -25.06 6.13 -5.95
N MET A 252 -26.01 5.19 -5.85
CA MET A 252 -27.41 5.51 -5.55
C MET A 252 -27.60 6.14 -4.16
N SER A 253 -26.78 5.77 -3.17
CA SER A 253 -26.91 6.22 -1.78
C SER A 253 -26.29 7.59 -1.49
N ARG A 254 -25.38 8.10 -2.36
CA ARG A 254 -24.80 9.45 -2.25
C ARG A 254 -25.38 10.48 -3.24
N ARG A 255 -26.44 10.13 -3.98
CA ARG A 255 -27.08 10.95 -5.02
C ARG A 255 -27.48 12.38 -4.60
N ARG A 256 -27.70 12.66 -3.32
CA ARG A 256 -28.28 13.94 -2.88
C ARG A 256 -27.36 15.16 -3.04
N HIS A 257 -26.07 14.98 -3.29
CA HIS A 257 -25.10 16.10 -3.38
C HIS A 257 -24.44 16.27 -4.76
N CYS A 258 -24.72 15.39 -5.72
CA CYS A 258 -24.07 15.40 -7.05
C CYS A 258 -25.08 15.71 -8.18
N HIS A 259 -26.06 16.59 -7.95
CA HIS A 259 -27.14 16.89 -8.90
C HIS A 259 -26.70 17.61 -10.20
N HIS A 260 -25.41 17.92 -10.38
CA HIS A 260 -24.87 18.58 -11.59
C HIS A 260 -23.99 17.69 -12.48
N MET A 261 -23.98 16.37 -12.28
CA MET A 261 -23.02 15.47 -12.93
C MET A 261 -23.72 14.43 -13.82
N ALA A 262 -24.44 14.88 -14.84
CA ALA A 262 -25.25 14.00 -15.70
C ALA A 262 -24.44 13.11 -16.66
N SER A 263 -23.11 13.29 -16.76
CA SER A 263 -22.25 12.60 -17.73
C SER A 263 -20.91 12.11 -17.14
N MET A 264 -20.90 11.65 -15.88
CA MET A 264 -19.67 11.07 -15.34
C MET A 264 -19.50 9.61 -15.77
N TYR A 265 -18.37 9.35 -16.42
CA TYR A 265 -17.83 8.00 -16.63
C TYR A 265 -16.78 7.70 -15.57
N ILE A 266 -16.71 6.45 -15.15
CA ILE A 266 -15.65 5.95 -14.27
C ILE A 266 -14.85 4.88 -14.98
N PRO A 267 -13.52 4.83 -14.79
CA PRO A 267 -12.72 3.76 -15.34
C PRO A 267 -13.05 2.45 -14.63
N GLN A 268 -13.31 1.41 -15.41
CA GLN A 268 -13.43 0.03 -14.97
C GLN A 268 -12.30 -0.77 -15.60
N PHE A 269 -11.63 -1.57 -14.79
CA PHE A 269 -10.50 -2.38 -15.22
C PHE A 269 -10.92 -3.85 -15.31
N GLU A 270 -10.34 -4.57 -16.26
CA GLU A 270 -10.50 -6.02 -16.35
C GLU A 270 -9.88 -6.72 -15.13
N ASN A 271 -10.37 -7.91 -14.80
CA ASN A 271 -9.85 -8.65 -13.65
C ASN A 271 -8.43 -9.22 -13.90
N LEU A 272 -7.87 -9.78 -12.84
CA LEU A 272 -6.51 -10.30 -12.83
C LEU A 272 -6.33 -11.46 -13.82
N ASP A 273 -7.34 -12.34 -13.93
CA ASP A 273 -7.26 -13.51 -14.82
C ASP A 273 -7.23 -13.09 -16.30
N ALA A 274 -8.01 -12.08 -16.69
CA ALA A 274 -7.96 -11.52 -18.04
C ALA A 274 -6.61 -10.85 -18.33
N THR A 275 -6.06 -10.13 -17.34
CA THR A 275 -4.74 -9.49 -17.44
C THR A 275 -3.64 -10.55 -17.62
N LEU A 276 -3.71 -11.65 -16.85
CA LEU A 276 -2.81 -12.78 -16.95
C LEU A 276 -2.92 -13.53 -18.29
N ALA A 277 -4.13 -13.77 -18.78
CA ALA A 277 -4.33 -14.45 -20.06
C ALA A 277 -3.62 -13.71 -21.20
N LYS A 278 -3.73 -12.37 -21.22
CA LYS A 278 -3.03 -11.51 -22.19
C LYS A 278 -1.52 -11.55 -22.04
N VAL A 279 -0.99 -11.50 -20.82
CA VAL A 279 0.47 -11.57 -20.65
C VAL A 279 1.00 -12.92 -21.10
N ASN A 280 0.30 -14.01 -20.79
CA ASN A 280 0.69 -15.36 -21.22
C ASN A 280 0.61 -15.53 -22.74
N GLU A 281 -0.42 -14.98 -23.39
CA GLU A 281 -0.50 -14.95 -24.86
C GLU A 281 0.69 -14.19 -25.47
N LYS A 282 1.04 -13.03 -24.89
CA LYS A 282 2.22 -12.27 -25.33
C LYS A 282 3.52 -13.04 -25.12
N LEU A 283 3.72 -13.66 -23.96
CA LEU A 283 4.92 -14.45 -23.65
C LEU A 283 5.05 -15.71 -24.50
N ALA A 284 3.92 -16.28 -24.95
CA ALA A 284 3.91 -17.39 -25.90
C ALA A 284 4.30 -16.95 -27.32
N ALA A 285 3.90 -15.73 -27.72
CA ALA A 285 4.25 -15.16 -29.02
C ALA A 285 5.70 -14.62 -29.06
N GLU A 286 6.16 -14.00 -27.97
CA GLU A 286 7.47 -13.36 -27.84
C GLU A 286 8.06 -13.68 -26.47
N ALA A 287 8.98 -14.66 -26.44
CA ALA A 287 9.65 -15.04 -25.21
C ALA A 287 10.51 -13.89 -24.67
N LEU A 288 10.50 -13.69 -23.35
CA LEU A 288 11.35 -12.71 -22.69
C LEU A 288 12.83 -13.02 -22.94
N PRO A 289 13.70 -12.00 -23.07
CA PRO A 289 15.15 -12.19 -23.23
C PRO A 289 15.80 -12.56 -21.89
N GLY A 290 15.41 -13.69 -21.31
CA GLY A 290 15.87 -14.15 -20.02
C GLY A 290 14.88 -15.04 -19.27
N SER A 291 14.97 -15.03 -17.94
CA SER A 291 14.11 -15.83 -17.07
C SER A 291 13.42 -14.98 -16.00
N ILE A 292 12.10 -15.15 -15.86
CA ILE A 292 11.31 -14.44 -14.83
C ILE A 292 11.85 -14.77 -13.45
N LEU A 293 12.23 -13.73 -12.72
CA LEU A 293 12.67 -13.78 -11.32
C LEU A 293 11.47 -13.69 -10.40
N THR A 294 10.67 -12.64 -10.55
CA THR A 294 9.54 -12.33 -9.67
C THR A 294 8.39 -11.72 -10.48
N VAL A 295 7.17 -12.15 -10.21
CA VAL A 295 5.95 -11.50 -10.71
C VAL A 295 5.20 -10.95 -9.49
N GLU A 296 5.08 -9.64 -9.38
CA GLU A 296 4.39 -8.98 -8.27
C GLU A 296 3.13 -8.24 -8.74
N CYS A 297 2.15 -8.15 -7.86
CA CYS A 297 1.00 -7.26 -8.01
C CYS A 297 1.29 -5.95 -7.29
N VAL A 298 1.31 -4.84 -8.02
CA VAL A 298 1.65 -3.50 -7.47
C VAL A 298 0.44 -2.60 -7.53
N ASP A 299 0.01 -2.11 -6.38
CA ASP A 299 -1.02 -1.08 -6.30
C ASP A 299 -0.44 0.29 -6.70
N MET A 300 -1.09 0.96 -7.65
CA MET A 300 -0.73 2.29 -8.11
C MET A 300 -1.93 3.21 -8.03
N LYS A 301 -1.70 4.45 -7.60
CA LYS A 301 -2.70 5.50 -7.77
C LYS A 301 -2.86 5.77 -9.26
N TYR A 302 -4.05 5.53 -9.79
CA TYR A 302 -4.39 5.81 -11.19
C TYR A 302 -4.82 7.26 -11.36
N SER A 303 -5.77 7.72 -10.55
CA SER A 303 -6.24 9.10 -10.60
C SER A 303 -6.92 9.53 -9.30
N ASP A 304 -7.02 10.85 -9.11
CA ASP A 304 -8.07 11.41 -8.26
C ASP A 304 -9.36 11.42 -9.06
N PHE A 305 -10.48 11.10 -8.42
CA PHE A 305 -11.77 10.84 -9.09
C PHE A 305 -12.25 11.99 -9.98
N PHE A 306 -11.90 13.23 -9.63
CA PHE A 306 -12.30 14.44 -10.37
C PHE A 306 -11.19 15.02 -11.27
N LYS A 307 -10.03 14.37 -11.35
CA LYS A 307 -8.88 14.84 -12.12
C LYS A 307 -8.35 13.66 -12.95
N PRO A 308 -8.90 13.42 -14.16
CA PRO A 308 -8.30 12.46 -15.08
C PRO A 308 -6.86 12.93 -15.37
N GLY A 309 -5.89 12.09 -15.03
CA GLY A 309 -4.47 12.35 -15.24
C GLY A 309 -3.89 11.38 -16.27
N SER A 310 -2.73 11.71 -16.80
CA SER A 310 -1.88 10.72 -17.46
C SER A 310 -1.40 9.72 -16.41
N PHE A 311 -1.54 8.43 -16.68
CA PHE A 311 -1.04 7.37 -15.82
C PHE A 311 0.26 6.82 -16.43
N ASN A 312 1.35 6.87 -15.68
CA ASN A 312 2.64 6.30 -16.07
C ASN A 312 3.10 5.29 -15.01
N PRO A 313 3.21 3.98 -15.33
CA PRO A 313 3.64 2.99 -14.35
C PRO A 313 5.12 3.10 -13.96
N ASP A 314 5.92 3.82 -14.75
CA ASP A 314 7.35 4.05 -14.48
C ASP A 314 7.60 5.36 -13.73
N GLU A 315 6.55 6.11 -13.43
CA GLU A 315 6.66 7.29 -12.58
C GLU A 315 7.13 6.87 -11.18
N GLY A 316 8.34 7.31 -10.82
CA GLY A 316 8.96 6.98 -9.54
C GLY A 316 8.30 7.66 -8.34
N HIS A 317 7.21 8.40 -8.53
CA HIS A 317 6.51 9.09 -7.45
C HIS A 317 5.02 9.28 -7.73
N TRP A 318 4.25 9.51 -6.69
CA TRP A 318 2.87 9.96 -6.80
C TRP A 318 2.49 10.80 -5.59
N THR A 319 1.35 11.50 -5.69
CA THR A 319 0.88 12.36 -4.60
C THR A 319 -0.54 12.06 -4.20
N GLU A 320 -0.82 12.21 -2.92
CA GLU A 320 -2.10 11.94 -2.32
C GLU A 320 -2.69 13.21 -1.71
N GLU A 321 -3.80 13.67 -2.27
CA GLU A 321 -4.65 14.72 -1.68
C GLU A 321 -5.81 14.04 -0.95
N LYS A 322 -6.02 14.33 0.34
CA LYS A 322 -6.96 13.56 1.18
C LYS A 322 -8.45 13.86 0.98
N ALA A 323 -8.81 14.92 0.27
CA ALA A 323 -10.20 15.33 0.10
C ALA A 323 -10.97 14.53 -0.97
N ASP A 324 -10.26 13.82 -1.85
CA ASP A 324 -10.86 13.23 -3.05
C ASP A 324 -10.99 11.71 -2.95
N MET A 325 -12.03 11.19 -3.62
CA MET A 325 -12.06 9.76 -3.93
C MET A 325 -10.86 9.44 -4.83
N LYS A 326 -10.21 8.31 -4.58
CA LYS A 326 -9.02 7.87 -5.30
C LYS A 326 -9.32 6.58 -6.03
N ILE A 327 -8.77 6.44 -7.21
CA ILE A 327 -8.80 5.20 -7.96
C ILE A 327 -7.38 4.63 -7.91
N PHE A 328 -7.26 3.45 -7.34
CA PHE A 328 -6.05 2.64 -7.40
C PHE A 328 -6.26 1.52 -8.41
N ILE A 329 -5.22 1.19 -9.15
CA ILE A 329 -5.15 0.01 -10.00
C ILE A 329 -4.07 -0.93 -9.48
N THR A 330 -4.25 -2.22 -9.67
CA THR A 330 -3.27 -3.26 -9.39
C THR A 330 -2.71 -3.71 -10.74
N MET A 331 -1.46 -3.35 -11.02
CA MET A 331 -0.74 -3.81 -12.20
C MET A 331 0.12 -5.03 -11.89
N LEU A 332 0.55 -5.76 -12.91
CA LEU A 332 1.61 -6.75 -12.76
C LEU A 332 2.95 -6.10 -13.07
N ARG A 333 3.94 -6.32 -12.23
CA ARG A 333 5.33 -5.99 -12.53
C ARG A 333 6.15 -7.26 -12.49
N MET A 334 6.85 -7.52 -13.59
CA MET A 334 7.63 -8.74 -13.76
C MET A 334 9.10 -8.36 -13.81
N PHE A 335 9.86 -8.80 -12.82
CA PHE A 335 11.31 -8.72 -12.83
C PHE A 335 11.87 -9.99 -13.45
N PHE A 336 12.90 -9.88 -14.29
CA PHE A 336 13.54 -11.01 -14.93
C PHE A 336 15.06 -10.83 -15.03
N VAL A 337 15.78 -11.93 -14.96
CA VAL A 337 17.23 -11.97 -15.19
C VAL A 337 17.45 -12.08 -16.69
N ARG A 338 18.16 -11.12 -17.30
CA ARG A 338 18.50 -11.14 -18.72
C ARG A 338 19.37 -12.35 -19.05
N GLY A 339 19.13 -12.93 -20.22
CA GLY A 339 19.86 -14.10 -20.69
C GLY A 339 19.27 -14.67 -21.97
N GLN A 340 19.52 -15.95 -22.22
CA GLN A 340 18.89 -16.65 -23.33
C GLN A 340 17.37 -16.64 -23.17
N PRO A 341 16.60 -16.39 -24.24
CA PRO A 341 15.15 -16.43 -24.17
C PRO A 341 14.66 -17.75 -23.59
N SER A 342 13.82 -17.68 -22.56
CA SER A 342 13.22 -18.86 -21.95
C SER A 342 11.82 -19.05 -22.55
N PRO A 343 11.65 -19.98 -23.52
CA PRO A 343 10.36 -20.18 -24.16
C PRO A 343 9.34 -20.76 -23.18
N ASN A 344 8.06 -20.55 -23.47
CA ASN A 344 6.92 -21.19 -22.79
C ASN A 344 6.82 -20.91 -21.28
N GLN A 345 7.15 -19.69 -20.84
CA GLN A 345 6.91 -19.26 -19.46
C GLN A 345 5.45 -18.84 -19.29
N GLU A 346 4.59 -19.76 -18.86
CA GLU A 346 3.20 -19.43 -18.52
C GLU A 346 3.09 -19.07 -17.04
N ILE A 347 2.60 -17.87 -16.74
CA ILE A 347 2.42 -17.32 -15.40
C ILE A 347 1.05 -17.73 -14.85
N GLY A 348 1.02 -18.14 -13.59
CA GLY A 348 -0.21 -18.36 -12.84
C GLY A 348 -0.20 -17.69 -11.47
N PHE A 349 -1.39 -17.44 -10.94
CA PHE A 349 -1.61 -17.02 -9.55
C PHE A 349 -2.58 -17.95 -8.85
N GLU A 350 -2.22 -18.35 -7.64
CA GLU A 350 -3.14 -19.00 -6.70
C GLU A 350 -3.32 -18.10 -5.47
N ASP A 351 -4.57 -17.84 -5.08
CA ASP A 351 -4.90 -16.94 -3.98
C ASP A 351 -5.48 -17.71 -2.79
N PHE A 352 -4.87 -17.52 -1.63
CA PHE A 352 -5.32 -18.08 -0.36
C PHE A 352 -5.96 -16.96 0.46
N ALA A 353 -7.23 -16.71 0.15
CA ALA A 353 -8.06 -15.71 0.81
C ALA A 353 -8.51 -16.18 2.20
N PRO A 354 -8.47 -15.33 3.24
CA PRO A 354 -8.93 -15.72 4.55
C PRO A 354 -10.45 -15.95 4.58
N ALA A 355 -10.90 -17.04 5.19
CA ALA A 355 -12.30 -17.29 5.47
C ALA A 355 -12.91 -16.19 6.37
N CYS A 356 -14.11 -15.72 6.04
CA CYS A 356 -14.87 -14.83 6.93
C CYS A 356 -15.45 -15.64 8.09
N MET A 357 -15.15 -15.25 9.32
CA MET A 357 -15.68 -15.90 10.51
C MET A 357 -17.13 -15.46 10.77
N PRO A 358 -17.98 -16.34 11.34
CA PRO A 358 -19.34 -15.97 11.74
C PRO A 358 -19.36 -14.75 12.65
N MET A 359 -20.28 -13.82 12.38
CA MET A 359 -20.42 -12.60 13.15
C MET A 359 -21.32 -12.83 14.37
N ASN A 360 -20.80 -12.58 15.57
CA ASN A 360 -21.58 -12.67 16.82
C ASN A 360 -22.60 -11.52 16.98
N SER A 361 -22.57 -10.51 16.11
CA SER A 361 -23.46 -9.35 16.15
C SER A 361 -23.66 -8.76 14.75
N ARG A 362 -24.90 -8.34 14.45
CA ARG A 362 -25.25 -7.61 13.22
C ARG A 362 -24.56 -6.25 13.10
N LEU A 363 -24.09 -5.69 14.21
CA LEU A 363 -23.35 -4.42 14.25
C LEU A 363 -21.82 -4.63 14.28
N GLY A 364 -21.36 -5.88 14.36
CA GLY A 364 -19.93 -6.19 14.33
C GLY A 364 -19.31 -5.82 12.98
N LYS A 365 -18.01 -5.59 12.97
CA LYS A 365 -17.22 -5.62 11.72
C LYS A 365 -16.84 -7.08 11.43
N PRO A 366 -16.81 -7.52 10.16
CA PRO A 366 -16.47 -8.90 9.83
C PRO A 366 -15.09 -9.25 10.38
N LYS A 367 -14.93 -10.47 10.86
CA LYS A 367 -13.65 -11.02 11.28
C LYS A 367 -13.20 -12.05 10.25
N PHE A 368 -11.89 -12.21 10.11
CA PHE A 368 -11.28 -13.10 9.13
C PHE A 368 -10.36 -14.06 9.86
N GLU A 369 -10.15 -15.25 9.29
CA GLU A 369 -9.17 -16.20 9.82
C GLU A 369 -7.76 -15.59 9.84
N GLU A 370 -6.91 -16.05 10.76
CA GLU A 370 -5.54 -15.57 10.88
C GLU A 370 -4.64 -16.09 9.76
N TYR A 371 -3.56 -15.36 9.50
CA TYR A 371 -2.64 -15.59 8.39
C TYR A 371 -2.02 -17.01 8.39
N PRO A 372 -1.75 -17.67 9.54
CA PRO A 372 -1.24 -19.04 9.54
C PRO A 372 -2.09 -20.06 8.80
N ASN A 373 -3.41 -19.87 8.76
CA ASN A 373 -4.30 -20.76 8.02
C ASN A 373 -4.16 -20.61 6.50
N LEU A 374 -3.70 -19.44 6.03
CA LEU A 374 -3.54 -19.14 4.60
C LEU A 374 -2.30 -19.86 4.07
N TRP A 375 -1.16 -19.73 4.76
CA TRP A 375 0.06 -20.42 4.31
C TRP A 375 -0.02 -21.92 4.51
N LYS A 376 -0.79 -22.44 5.49
CA LYS A 376 -1.03 -23.87 5.62
C LYS A 376 -1.75 -24.44 4.40
N ARG A 377 -2.83 -23.79 3.95
CA ARG A 377 -3.53 -24.19 2.71
C ARG A 377 -2.65 -24.04 1.48
N ALA A 378 -1.82 -22.99 1.42
CA ALA A 378 -0.85 -22.83 0.35
C ALA A 378 0.22 -23.95 0.35
N SER A 379 0.66 -24.41 1.51
CA SER A 379 1.56 -25.56 1.66
C SER A 379 0.94 -26.84 1.13
N GLU A 380 -0.31 -27.14 1.51
CA GLU A 380 -1.05 -28.31 1.01
C GLU A 380 -1.19 -28.28 -0.53
N TRP A 381 -1.47 -27.10 -1.10
CA TRP A 381 -1.53 -26.91 -2.54
C TRP A 381 -0.17 -27.08 -3.22
N LEU A 382 0.91 -26.53 -2.67
CA LEU A 382 2.27 -26.64 -3.21
C LEU A 382 2.83 -28.07 -3.14
N GLN A 383 2.37 -28.90 -2.19
CA GLN A 383 2.79 -30.30 -2.09
C GLN A 383 2.08 -31.20 -3.11
N THR A 384 0.88 -30.80 -3.55
CA THR A 384 0.04 -31.57 -4.47
C THR A 384 0.18 -31.10 -5.92
N THR A 385 0.52 -29.83 -6.14
CA THR A 385 0.67 -29.25 -7.48
C THR A 385 2.02 -29.64 -8.08
N GLN A 386 1.98 -30.12 -9.33
CA GLN A 386 3.17 -30.52 -10.08
C GLN A 386 3.39 -29.59 -11.27
N GLY A 387 4.62 -29.57 -11.78
CA GLY A 387 4.95 -28.83 -12.97
C GLY A 387 4.89 -27.32 -12.78
N ILE A 388 5.20 -26.83 -11.59
CA ILE A 388 5.25 -25.40 -11.28
C ILE A 388 6.56 -25.02 -10.61
N ARG A 389 6.99 -23.77 -10.84
CA ARG A 389 8.06 -23.10 -10.10
C ARG A 389 7.51 -21.84 -9.46
N VAL A 390 7.57 -21.75 -8.15
CA VAL A 390 7.18 -20.54 -7.42
C VAL A 390 8.17 -19.41 -7.74
N THR A 391 7.66 -18.25 -8.12
CA THR A 391 8.44 -17.03 -8.39
C THR A 391 8.20 -15.95 -7.36
N ASN A 392 7.05 -15.96 -6.70
CA ASN A 392 6.70 -14.96 -5.69
C ASN A 392 5.69 -15.53 -4.69
N LEU A 393 5.90 -15.18 -3.41
CA LEU A 393 4.92 -15.29 -2.34
C LEU A 393 4.66 -13.87 -1.85
N GLN A 394 3.44 -13.38 -2.02
CA GLN A 394 3.10 -11.98 -1.77
C GLN A 394 1.84 -11.87 -0.92
N THR A 395 1.87 -11.00 0.08
CA THR A 395 0.69 -10.57 0.82
C THR A 395 0.02 -9.42 0.08
N VAL A 396 -1.16 -9.68 -0.48
CA VAL A 396 -1.93 -8.71 -1.26
C VAL A 396 -3.06 -8.13 -0.41
N ASN A 397 -3.22 -6.82 -0.45
CA ASN A 397 -4.26 -6.10 0.29
C ASN A 397 -5.56 -6.02 -0.52
N CYS A 398 -6.53 -6.86 -0.18
CA CYS A 398 -7.84 -6.86 -0.83
C CYS A 398 -8.85 -6.02 -0.04
N ARG A 399 -9.45 -5.01 -0.67
CA ARG A 399 -10.42 -4.13 0.00
C ARG A 399 -11.82 -4.72 -0.01
N VAL A 400 -12.42 -4.84 1.16
CA VAL A 400 -13.81 -5.27 1.35
C VAL A 400 -14.72 -4.05 1.45
N SER A 401 -15.77 -4.02 0.62
CA SER A 401 -16.77 -2.96 0.70
C SER A 401 -17.71 -3.17 1.88
N LEU A 402 -17.76 -2.19 2.79
CA LEU A 402 -18.70 -2.17 3.91
C LEU A 402 -20.12 -1.73 3.53
N SER A 403 -20.35 -1.38 2.26
CA SER A 403 -21.62 -0.78 1.81
C SER A 403 -22.82 -1.73 1.86
N CYS A 404 -22.58 -3.03 2.05
CA CYS A 404 -23.62 -4.07 2.12
C CYS A 404 -23.73 -4.61 3.54
N PHE A 405 -24.18 -3.79 4.51
CA PHE A 405 -24.33 -4.16 5.93
C PHE A 405 -25.20 -5.42 6.21
N ASN A 406 -25.84 -6.00 5.19
CA ASN A 406 -26.67 -7.20 5.31
C ASN A 406 -26.23 -8.37 4.42
N ALA A 407 -25.18 -8.23 3.61
CA ALA A 407 -24.66 -9.32 2.77
C ALA A 407 -23.31 -9.79 3.34
N GLU A 408 -23.01 -11.07 3.16
CA GLU A 408 -21.67 -11.59 3.47
C GLU A 408 -20.61 -10.75 2.74
N PRO A 409 -19.52 -10.36 3.42
CA PRO A 409 -18.48 -9.57 2.80
C PRO A 409 -17.88 -10.35 1.62
N HIS A 410 -18.14 -9.88 0.41
CA HIS A 410 -17.56 -10.46 -0.79
C HIS A 410 -16.12 -9.97 -0.92
N LEU A 411 -15.18 -10.91 -0.82
CA LEU A 411 -13.75 -10.67 -1.03
C LEU A 411 -13.39 -11.10 -2.46
N ASP A 412 -13.25 -10.14 -3.36
CA ASP A 412 -12.80 -10.38 -4.72
C ASP A 412 -11.27 -10.19 -4.80
N THR A 413 -10.53 -11.30 -4.76
CA THR A 413 -9.06 -11.27 -4.82
C THR A 413 -8.52 -11.01 -6.22
N LYS A 414 -9.34 -11.20 -7.26
CA LYS A 414 -8.97 -11.01 -8.66
C LYS A 414 -9.30 -9.60 -9.15
N LYS A 415 -9.81 -8.73 -8.28
CA LYS A 415 -10.05 -7.33 -8.60
C LYS A 415 -8.74 -6.57 -8.77
N THR A 416 -8.59 -5.88 -9.89
CA THR A 416 -7.39 -5.12 -10.27
C THR A 416 -7.54 -3.62 -10.05
N TYR A 417 -8.60 -3.18 -9.36
CA TYR A 417 -8.77 -1.78 -9.05
C TYR A 417 -9.63 -1.57 -7.82
N ALA A 418 -9.46 -0.41 -7.20
CA ALA A 418 -10.22 -0.03 -6.02
C ALA A 418 -10.51 1.46 -6.01
N ILE A 419 -11.75 1.81 -5.67
CA ILE A 419 -12.17 3.19 -5.43
C ILE A 419 -12.17 3.42 -3.92
N VAL A 420 -11.39 4.38 -3.46
CA VAL A 420 -11.19 4.70 -2.03
C VAL A 420 -11.78 6.07 -1.73
N GLY A 421 -12.77 6.13 -0.85
CA GLY A 421 -13.44 7.39 -0.50
C GLY A 421 -14.03 7.44 0.91
N GLY A 422 -13.67 6.48 1.78
CA GLY A 422 -14.20 6.36 3.12
C GLY A 422 -13.55 5.21 3.89
N GLU A 423 -14.09 4.95 5.08
CA GLU A 423 -13.68 3.80 5.88
C GLU A 423 -13.77 2.51 5.05
N SER A 424 -12.70 1.72 5.08
CA SER A 424 -12.64 0.44 4.39
C SER A 424 -11.95 -0.60 5.27
N ILE A 425 -12.26 -1.87 5.00
CA ILE A 425 -11.51 -2.99 5.56
C ILE A 425 -10.56 -3.49 4.47
N SER A 426 -9.26 -3.53 4.78
CA SER A 426 -8.28 -4.25 4.00
C SER A 426 -8.14 -5.65 4.57
N VAL A 427 -8.06 -6.64 3.69
CA VAL A 427 -7.90 -8.05 4.04
C VAL A 427 -6.67 -8.58 3.31
N ASN A 428 -5.71 -9.07 4.06
CA ASN A 428 -4.48 -9.68 3.59
C ASN A 428 -4.78 -11.07 3.01
N VAL A 429 -4.41 -11.26 1.75
CA VAL A 429 -4.50 -12.51 1.01
C VAL A 429 -3.08 -12.97 0.70
N LEU A 430 -2.77 -14.25 0.90
CA LEU A 430 -1.53 -14.81 0.41
C LEU A 430 -1.69 -15.19 -1.07
N ARG A 431 -0.92 -14.57 -1.95
CA ARG A 431 -0.85 -14.89 -3.38
C ARG A 431 0.44 -15.62 -3.69
N VAL A 432 0.31 -16.77 -4.34
CA VAL A 432 1.44 -17.53 -4.90
C VAL A 432 1.51 -17.26 -6.39
N ALA A 433 2.57 -16.58 -6.83
CA ALA A 433 2.90 -16.46 -8.24
C ALA A 433 3.82 -17.62 -8.64
N TYR A 434 3.49 -18.27 -9.74
CA TYR A 434 4.27 -19.40 -10.25
C TYR A 434 4.38 -19.37 -11.77
N LEU A 435 5.39 -20.06 -12.29
CA LEU A 435 5.48 -20.42 -13.69
C LEU A 435 5.13 -21.89 -13.87
N LYS A 436 4.36 -22.24 -14.90
CA LYS A 436 4.20 -23.64 -15.30
C LYS A 436 5.47 -24.11 -16.01
N LYS A 437 6.03 -25.21 -15.51
CA LYS A 437 7.19 -25.89 -16.05
C LYS A 437 6.93 -27.40 -16.00
N PRO A 438 6.55 -28.06 -17.10
CA PRO A 438 6.10 -29.45 -17.08
C PRO A 438 7.14 -30.46 -16.57
N GLN A 439 8.43 -30.08 -16.52
CA GLN A 439 9.54 -30.96 -16.14
C GLN A 439 10.03 -30.77 -14.70
N GLU A 440 9.60 -29.73 -13.98
CA GLU A 440 10.04 -29.47 -12.60
C GLU A 440 8.91 -29.83 -11.62
N THR A 441 9.16 -30.84 -10.78
CA THR A 441 8.32 -31.09 -9.60
C THR A 441 9.03 -30.55 -8.37
N GLN A 442 8.59 -29.39 -7.88
CA GLN A 442 9.02 -28.86 -6.60
C GLN A 442 7.93 -29.11 -5.57
N LYS A 443 8.18 -30.05 -4.65
CA LYS A 443 7.33 -30.19 -3.46
C LYS A 443 7.87 -29.23 -2.42
N ILE A 444 7.08 -28.23 -2.05
CA ILE A 444 7.45 -27.23 -1.06
C ILE A 444 6.59 -27.45 0.18
N CYS A 445 7.23 -27.65 1.33
CA CYS A 445 6.55 -27.59 2.63
C CYS A 445 6.56 -26.14 3.10
N LEU A 446 5.64 -25.33 2.56
CA LEU A 446 5.59 -23.90 2.85
C LEU A 446 5.23 -23.64 4.31
N THR A 447 6.01 -22.77 4.92
CA THR A 447 5.82 -22.21 6.26
C THR A 447 6.26 -20.73 6.22
N SER A 448 5.85 -19.95 7.21
CA SER A 448 6.10 -18.50 7.22
C SER A 448 6.34 -17.96 8.61
N ARG A 449 7.08 -16.85 8.68
CA ARG A 449 7.32 -16.07 9.90
C ARG A 449 7.38 -14.58 9.58
N ALA A 450 6.61 -13.78 10.32
CA ALA A 450 6.73 -12.33 10.30
C ALA A 450 7.74 -11.83 11.35
N PHE A 451 8.63 -10.95 10.92
CA PHE A 451 9.60 -10.25 11.76
C PHE A 451 9.14 -8.82 11.96
N LEU A 452 8.41 -8.62 13.05
CA LEU A 452 8.03 -7.29 13.52
C LEU A 452 9.31 -6.55 13.98
N PRO A 453 9.58 -5.30 13.53
CA PRO A 453 10.69 -4.52 14.07
C PRO A 453 10.45 -4.27 15.56
N VAL A 454 11.49 -4.42 16.38
CA VAL A 454 11.37 -4.26 17.84
C VAL A 454 11.09 -2.80 18.18
N ARG A 455 10.10 -2.58 19.04
CA ARG A 455 9.75 -1.26 19.52
C ARG A 455 10.77 -0.75 20.55
N LYS A 456 11.41 0.37 20.24
CA LYS A 456 12.39 1.08 21.10
C LYS A 456 11.76 2.24 21.87
N GLY A 457 10.67 2.80 21.35
CA GLY A 457 9.92 3.88 21.98
C GLY A 457 8.47 3.96 21.49
N PRO A 458 7.72 5.03 21.85
CA PRO A 458 6.35 5.21 21.40
C PRO A 458 6.22 5.20 19.86
N LYS A 459 7.11 5.92 19.18
CA LYS A 459 7.17 6.06 17.72
C LYS A 459 8.52 5.63 17.14
N ASP A 460 9.28 4.87 17.93
CA ASP A 460 10.64 4.47 17.58
C ASP A 460 10.71 2.94 17.55
N PHE A 461 11.23 2.40 16.45
CA PHE A 461 11.29 0.99 16.12
C PHE A 461 12.66 0.68 15.55
N GLU A 462 13.04 -0.60 15.56
CA GLU A 462 14.20 -1.07 14.79
C GLU A 462 14.15 -0.55 13.36
N SER A 463 15.33 -0.16 12.85
CA SER A 463 15.47 0.13 11.44
C SER A 463 15.31 -1.16 10.61
N MET A 464 15.19 -0.99 9.30
CA MET A 464 15.18 -2.12 8.37
C MET A 464 16.45 -2.97 8.54
N TRP A 465 17.61 -2.31 8.63
CA TRP A 465 18.90 -2.95 8.87
C TRP A 465 18.93 -3.82 10.13
N GLU A 466 18.54 -3.26 11.28
CA GLU A 466 18.52 -4.00 12.55
C GLU A 466 17.57 -5.19 12.51
N THR A 467 16.41 -5.02 11.86
CA THR A 467 15.44 -6.11 11.64
C THR A 467 16.06 -7.23 10.82
N VAL A 468 16.80 -6.90 9.75
CA VAL A 468 17.48 -7.89 8.89
C VAL A 468 18.66 -8.56 9.60
N GLN A 469 19.37 -7.88 10.49
CA GLN A 469 20.38 -8.51 11.33
C GLN A 469 19.79 -9.59 12.23
N ARG A 470 18.66 -9.30 12.87
CA ARG A 470 17.94 -10.28 13.69
C ARG A 470 17.38 -11.43 12.87
N ILE A 471 16.91 -11.16 11.65
CA ILE A 471 16.54 -12.19 10.68
C ILE A 471 17.72 -13.11 10.38
N ASN A 472 18.91 -12.57 10.11
CA ASN A 472 20.08 -13.39 9.78
C ASN A 472 20.53 -14.26 10.95
N ALA A 473 20.52 -13.74 12.18
CA ALA A 473 20.81 -14.54 13.37
C ALA A 473 19.81 -15.71 13.51
N TRP A 474 18.52 -15.43 13.28
CA TRP A 474 17.48 -16.45 13.30
C TRP A 474 17.66 -17.49 12.18
N LEU A 475 18.00 -17.07 10.96
CA LEU A 475 18.26 -17.96 9.82
C LEU A 475 19.50 -18.83 10.03
N HIS A 476 20.51 -18.31 10.72
CA HIS A 476 21.71 -19.06 11.07
C HIS A 476 21.38 -20.21 12.03
N PHE A 477 20.59 -19.91 13.08
CA PHE A 477 20.20 -20.92 14.07
C PHE A 477 19.28 -22.00 13.48
N THR A 478 18.24 -21.57 12.77
CA THR A 478 17.19 -22.48 12.30
C THR A 478 17.61 -23.31 11.09
N GLY A 479 18.59 -22.83 10.31
CA GLY A 479 19.06 -23.55 9.13
C GLY A 479 18.08 -23.54 7.95
N VAL A 480 16.91 -22.89 8.07
CA VAL A 480 15.85 -22.97 7.06
C VAL A 480 16.25 -22.37 5.72
N LYS A 481 15.70 -22.94 4.65
CA LYS A 481 15.85 -22.44 3.29
C LYS A 481 14.77 -21.40 2.99
N VAL A 482 15.17 -20.14 2.86
CA VAL A 482 14.28 -19.06 2.44
C VAL A 482 13.89 -19.27 0.97
N ILE A 483 12.59 -19.26 0.69
CA ILE A 483 12.03 -19.33 -0.67
C ILE A 483 11.31 -18.04 -1.07
N GLY A 484 11.00 -17.18 -0.11
CA GLY A 484 10.38 -15.89 -0.37
C GLY A 484 10.59 -14.93 0.79
N VAL A 485 10.57 -13.65 0.48
CA VAL A 485 10.60 -12.54 1.43
C VAL A 485 9.54 -11.55 0.99
N ASP A 486 8.83 -10.90 1.90
CA ASP A 486 7.78 -9.96 1.54
C ASP A 486 7.76 -8.81 2.56
N THR A 487 7.65 -7.58 2.07
CA THR A 487 7.50 -6.40 2.92
C THR A 487 6.01 -6.07 3.07
N ILE A 488 5.42 -6.41 4.22
CA ILE A 488 4.01 -6.11 4.51
C ILE A 488 3.89 -4.81 5.31
N ILE A 489 2.79 -4.08 5.12
CA ILE A 489 2.52 -2.83 5.83
C ILE A 489 1.34 -3.03 6.77
N LEU A 490 1.53 -2.72 8.06
CA LEU A 490 0.50 -2.82 9.10
C LEU A 490 0.14 -1.43 9.63
N GLY A 491 -1.15 -1.11 9.67
CA GLY A 491 -1.61 0.09 10.37
C GLY A 491 -1.57 -0.11 11.88
N ILE A 492 -0.92 0.81 12.59
CA ILE A 492 -0.78 0.75 14.05
C ILE A 492 -1.23 2.06 14.71
N ASP A 493 -1.60 1.96 15.99
CA ASP A 493 -1.67 3.12 16.87
C ASP A 493 -0.40 3.12 17.74
N PRO A 494 0.56 4.03 17.48
CA PRO A 494 1.81 4.07 18.24
C PRO A 494 1.60 4.58 19.67
N MET A 495 0.42 5.05 20.07
CA MET A 495 0.19 5.45 21.47
C MET A 495 -0.38 4.31 22.30
N VAL A 496 -0.97 3.31 21.65
CA VAL A 496 -1.57 2.16 22.32
C VAL A 496 -0.50 1.09 22.54
N LYS A 497 -0.41 0.58 23.77
CA LYS A 497 0.47 -0.56 24.13
C LYS A 497 -0.09 -1.91 23.67
N ARG A 498 -1.01 -1.92 22.71
CA ARG A 498 -1.58 -3.16 22.20
C ARG A 498 -0.49 -3.88 21.44
N GLU A 499 -0.35 -5.16 21.71
CA GLU A 499 0.52 -6.04 20.96
C GLU A 499 0.14 -5.98 19.48
N ILE A 500 1.13 -5.72 18.63
CA ILE A 500 0.94 -5.70 17.18
C ILE A 500 0.96 -7.17 16.75
N ASN A 501 -0.15 -7.66 16.22
CA ASN A 501 -0.24 -9.01 15.69
C ASN A 501 0.00 -8.98 14.16
N PRO A 502 1.18 -9.37 13.67
CA PRO A 502 1.45 -9.42 12.23
C PRO A 502 0.70 -10.54 11.50
N GLU A 503 0.07 -11.46 12.23
CA GLU A 503 -0.74 -12.55 11.71
C GLU A 503 -2.23 -12.17 11.57
N GLU A 504 -2.63 -10.97 11.99
CA GLU A 504 -3.97 -10.46 11.72
C GLU A 504 -4.12 -10.19 10.22
N THR A 505 -5.07 -10.87 9.58
CA THR A 505 -5.34 -10.69 8.14
C THR A 505 -6.19 -9.47 7.87
N ARG A 506 -6.71 -8.82 8.89
CA ARG A 506 -7.66 -7.73 8.75
C ARG A 506 -7.05 -6.42 9.23
N GLN A 507 -7.25 -5.38 8.45
CA GLN A 507 -6.95 -4.01 8.85
C GLN A 507 -8.11 -3.07 8.57
N ILE A 508 -8.40 -2.16 9.51
CA ILE A 508 -9.34 -1.06 9.26
C ILE A 508 -8.56 0.17 8.81
N VAL A 509 -8.93 0.72 7.67
CA VAL A 509 -8.33 1.91 7.09
C VAL A 509 -9.30 3.07 7.26
N TYR A 510 -8.83 4.16 7.87
CA TYR A 510 -9.57 5.38 8.09
C TYR A 510 -8.89 6.52 7.31
N PRO A 511 -9.28 6.76 6.03
CA PRO A 511 -8.59 7.74 5.20
C PRO A 511 -8.58 9.16 5.80
N SER A 512 -9.61 9.49 6.57
CA SER A 512 -9.81 10.80 7.20
C SER A 512 -9.03 11.02 8.49
N SER A 513 -8.39 10.00 9.06
CA SER A 513 -7.54 10.17 10.24
C SER A 513 -6.07 10.11 9.85
N GLY A 514 -5.21 10.69 10.70
CA GLY A 514 -3.78 10.42 10.63
C GLY A 514 -3.57 8.95 10.99
N GLN A 515 -2.74 8.24 10.25
CA GLN A 515 -2.48 6.82 10.50
C GLN A 515 -0.97 6.58 10.52
N HIS A 516 -0.52 5.71 11.42
CA HIS A 516 0.85 5.23 11.40
C HIS A 516 0.87 3.85 10.78
N TRP A 517 1.90 3.61 9.98
CA TRP A 517 2.07 2.42 9.19
C TRP A 517 3.45 1.85 9.47
N LEU A 518 3.49 0.58 9.86
CA LEU A 518 4.69 -0.13 10.22
C LEU A 518 5.01 -1.16 9.14
N SER A 519 6.22 -1.09 8.59
CA SER A 519 6.76 -2.11 7.70
C SER A 519 7.18 -3.33 8.51
N VAL A 520 6.82 -4.52 8.03
CA VAL A 520 7.14 -5.80 8.64
C VAL A 520 7.68 -6.72 7.56
N ILE A 521 8.75 -7.46 7.87
CA ILE A 521 9.35 -8.40 6.92
C ILE A 521 8.80 -9.79 7.20
N ARG A 522 8.14 -10.39 6.21
CA ARG A 522 7.64 -11.76 6.28
C ARG A 522 8.56 -12.66 5.45
N LEU A 523 9.10 -13.69 6.08
CA LEU A 523 9.82 -14.75 5.38
C LEU A 523 8.90 -15.92 5.10
N TYR A 524 9.17 -16.58 3.98
CA TYR A 524 8.60 -17.87 3.62
C TYR A 524 9.76 -18.85 3.39
N PHE A 525 9.61 -20.06 3.90
CA PHE A 525 10.65 -21.08 3.84
C PHE A 525 10.06 -22.44 3.50
N ASP A 526 10.94 -23.33 3.06
CA ASP A 526 10.63 -24.72 2.74
C ASP A 526 11.07 -25.62 3.91
N GLY A 527 10.10 -26.24 4.58
CA GLY A 527 10.29 -27.10 5.74
C GLY A 527 9.72 -26.50 7.04
N GLU A 528 9.71 -27.31 8.09
CA GLU A 528 9.36 -26.85 9.44
C GLU A 528 10.60 -26.27 10.15
N PHE A 529 10.38 -25.50 11.20
CA PHE A 529 11.42 -24.97 12.05
C PHE A 529 11.00 -25.02 13.51
N VAL A 530 12.00 -25.04 14.38
CA VAL A 530 11.82 -24.86 15.82
C VAL A 530 12.25 -23.46 16.17
N GLU A 531 11.45 -22.79 17.00
CA GLU A 531 11.79 -21.47 17.50
C GLU A 531 13.09 -21.50 18.31
N PRO A 532 14.12 -20.73 17.95
CA PRO A 532 15.29 -20.57 18.81
C PRO A 532 14.87 -20.01 20.18
N PRO A 533 15.50 -20.47 21.28
CA PRO A 533 15.39 -19.78 22.56
C PRO A 533 15.74 -18.29 22.43
N GLU A 534 15.02 -17.40 23.15
CA GLU A 534 15.32 -15.96 23.13
C GLU A 534 16.78 -15.65 23.56
N SER A 535 17.40 -16.53 24.36
CA SER A 535 18.81 -16.42 24.78
C SER A 535 19.82 -16.56 23.65
N ASP A 536 19.43 -17.23 22.56
CA ASP A 536 20.31 -17.57 21.44
C ASP A 536 20.18 -16.55 20.30
N LEU A 537 19.21 -15.63 20.41
CA LEU A 537 19.03 -14.52 19.49
C LEU A 537 19.68 -13.25 20.05
N PRO A 538 20.13 -12.31 19.19
CA PRO A 538 20.60 -11.01 19.62
C PRO A 538 19.54 -10.32 20.50
N PRO A 539 19.94 -9.69 21.62
CA PRO A 539 18.99 -9.08 22.53
C PRO A 539 18.22 -7.97 21.82
N ALA A 540 16.90 -8.14 21.74
CA ALA A 540 15.99 -7.09 21.31
C ALA A 540 15.95 -6.00 22.39
N CYS A 541 16.34 -4.77 22.06
CA CYS A 541 16.18 -3.63 22.97
C CYS A 541 14.68 -3.29 23.10
N LYS A 542 13.98 -3.97 24.02
CA LYS A 542 12.54 -3.83 24.22
C LYS A 542 12.23 -2.57 25.02
N TRP A 543 11.32 -1.74 24.50
CA TRP A 543 10.77 -0.61 25.26
C TRP A 543 9.99 -1.10 26.49
N THR A 544 10.53 -0.89 27.69
CA THR A 544 9.87 -1.30 28.96
C THR A 544 8.71 -0.38 29.35
N GLY A 545 8.61 0.79 28.71
CA GLY A 545 7.55 1.77 28.95
C GLY A 545 7.52 2.38 30.35
N GLN A 546 8.55 2.15 31.17
CA GLN A 546 8.70 2.77 32.50
C GLN A 546 9.00 4.28 32.38
N GLU A 547 9.73 4.70 31.34
CA GLU A 547 10.10 6.10 31.10
C GLU A 547 8.92 6.98 30.66
N ALA A 548 7.96 6.43 29.91
CA ALA A 548 6.83 7.21 29.40
C ALA A 548 5.81 7.63 30.48
N ARG A 549 5.84 6.99 31.65
CA ARG A 549 5.04 7.47 32.79
C ARG A 549 5.56 8.80 33.32
N ALA A 550 6.86 9.09 33.24
CA ALA A 550 7.40 10.35 33.74
C ALA A 550 7.02 11.57 32.87
N VAL A 551 6.86 11.37 31.56
CA VAL A 551 6.57 12.47 30.60
C VAL A 551 5.09 12.85 30.57
N LEU A 552 4.17 11.96 30.98
CA LEU A 552 2.73 12.26 31.06
C LEU A 552 2.30 12.98 32.36
N TYR A 553 3.21 13.13 33.33
CA TYR A 553 2.99 13.87 34.58
C TYR A 553 3.65 15.26 34.60
N LEU A 554 4.30 15.65 33.50
CA LEU A 554 4.80 17.01 33.23
C LEU A 554 3.97 17.64 32.11
#